data_AF-A0A540X436-F1
#
_entry.id   AF-A0A540X436-F1
#
_cell.length_a   1.000
_cell.length_b   1.000
_cell.length_c   1.000
_cell.angle_alpha   90.00
_cell.angle_beta   90.00
_cell.angle_gamma   90.00
#
_symmetry.space_group_name_H-M   'P 1'
#
loop_
_entity.id
_entity.type
_entity.pdbx_description
1 polymer ?
#
loop_
_entity_poly.entity_id
_entity_poly.type
_entity_poly.pdbx_seq_one_letter_code
_entity_poly.pdbx_strand_id
1 'polypeptide(L)'
;VEAFSWGRVDVDGRVEAQLFHRNLTVGVGGLATAMGQPGARYVVSGEARWRFLGGNLYALGQGGTLLFPTPEGTLRPGAFAAVGLGVDNAR
;
A
#
# COMPACT_ATOMS: atom_id res chain seq x y z
N VAL A 1 -5.03 18.93 16.39
CA VAL A 1 -5.12 17.85 17.41
C VAL A 1 -6.00 16.76 16.83
N GLU A 2 -5.47 15.58 16.53
CA GLU A 2 -6.34 14.40 16.37
C GLU A 2 -6.77 13.96 17.77
N ALA A 3 -8.01 14.28 18.13
CA ALA A 3 -8.59 13.77 19.36
C ALA A 3 -8.95 12.30 19.14
N PHE A 4 -8.35 11.41 19.94
CA PHE A 4 -8.78 10.02 19.97
C PHE A 4 -10.23 10.01 20.49
N SER A 5 -11.15 9.58 19.65
CA SER A 5 -12.57 9.52 19.97
C SER A 5 -13.05 8.08 19.87
N TRP A 6 -13.89 7.69 20.81
CA TRP A 6 -14.61 6.44 20.74
C TRP A 6 -15.58 6.48 19.54
N GLY A 7 -15.68 5.37 18.80
CA GLY A 7 -16.62 5.24 17.67
C GLY A 7 -16.03 5.51 16.28
N ARG A 8 -14.73 5.79 16.15
CA ARG A 8 -14.05 5.79 14.84
C ARG A 8 -13.88 4.34 14.36
N VAL A 9 -14.26 4.07 13.12
CA VAL A 9 -14.02 2.79 12.44
C VAL A 9 -12.99 2.99 11.33
N ASP A 10 -11.92 2.21 11.40
CA ASP A 10 -10.87 2.16 10.39
C ASP A 10 -10.80 0.74 9.83
N VAL A 11 -10.57 0.60 8.53
CA VAL A 11 -10.52 -0.68 7.80
C VAL A 11 -9.26 -0.71 6.96
N ASP A 12 -8.42 -1.71 7.18
CA ASP A 12 -7.28 -2.03 6.32
C ASP A 12 -7.51 -3.42 5.71
N GLY A 13 -7.22 -3.55 4.42
CA GLY A 13 -7.38 -4.79 3.68
C GLY A 13 -6.35 -4.91 2.58
N ARG A 14 -5.80 -6.12 2.44
CA ARG A 14 -4.84 -6.44 1.39
C ARG A 14 -5.05 -7.85 0.86
N VAL A 15 -4.90 -8.00 -0.44
CA VAL A 15 -4.99 -9.27 -1.15
C VAL A 15 -3.73 -9.46 -1.99
N GLU A 16 -3.20 -10.67 -1.99
CA GLU A 16 -2.01 -11.05 -2.74
C GLU A 16 -2.24 -12.33 -3.54
N ALA A 17 -1.63 -12.40 -4.73
CA ALA A 17 -1.62 -13.58 -5.57
C ALA A 17 -0.18 -13.94 -5.95
N GLN A 18 0.17 -15.22 -5.82
CA GLN A 18 1.43 -15.79 -6.28
C GLN A 18 1.20 -16.55 -7.58
N LEU A 19 1.95 -16.18 -8.62
CA LEU A 19 1.84 -16.69 -9.98
C LEU A 19 3.18 -17.30 -10.41
N PHE A 20 3.16 -18.13 -11.46
CA PHE A 20 4.33 -18.72 -12.10
C PHE A 20 5.32 -19.38 -11.11
N HIS A 21 4.86 -20.37 -10.35
CA HIS A 21 5.67 -21.04 -9.32
C HIS A 21 6.25 -20.08 -8.27
N ARG A 22 5.48 -19.05 -7.88
CA ARG A 22 5.84 -18.02 -6.88
C ARG A 22 6.93 -17.04 -7.35
N ASN A 23 7.24 -17.02 -8.65
CA ASN A 23 8.17 -16.06 -9.23
C ASN A 23 7.56 -14.67 -9.38
N LEU A 24 6.25 -14.56 -9.55
CA LEU A 24 5.57 -13.27 -9.58
C LEU A 24 4.57 -13.21 -8.41
N THR A 25 4.69 -12.18 -7.58
CA THR A 25 3.70 -11.84 -6.55
C THR A 25 3.09 -10.50 -6.90
N VAL A 26 1.76 -10.41 -6.93
CA VAL A 26 1.04 -9.16 -7.13
C VAL A 26 0.14 -8.94 -5.93
N GLY A 27 0.19 -7.74 -5.36
CA GLY A 27 -0.60 -7.35 -4.20
C GLY A 27 -1.39 -6.09 -4.47
N VAL A 28 -2.60 -6.02 -3.94
CA VAL A 28 -3.42 -4.79 -3.90
C VAL A 28 -3.94 -4.63 -2.49
N GLY A 29 -3.84 -3.43 -1.95
CA GLY A 29 -4.35 -3.12 -0.62
C GLY A 29 -4.92 -1.71 -0.54
N GLY A 30 -5.66 -1.46 0.53
CA GLY A 30 -6.24 -0.16 0.80
C GLY A 30 -6.59 0.01 2.26
N LEU A 31 -6.52 1.27 2.68
CA LEU A 31 -6.86 1.71 4.02
C LEU A 31 -7.98 2.73 3.91
N ALA A 32 -9.01 2.54 4.72
CA ALA A 32 -10.09 3.49 4.92
C ALA A 32 -10.12 3.90 6.40
N THR A 33 -10.09 5.20 6.69
CA THR A 33 -10.17 5.71 8.07
C THR A 33 -11.38 6.61 8.25
N ALA A 34 -11.92 6.67 9.47
CA ALA A 34 -13.08 7.45 9.84
C ALA A 34 -14.35 7.10 9.04
N MET A 35 -14.55 5.80 8.80
CA MET A 35 -15.73 5.26 8.12
C MET A 35 -17.01 5.67 8.83
N GLY A 36 -17.99 6.14 8.05
CA GLY A 36 -19.27 6.63 8.58
C GLY A 36 -19.23 8.05 9.15
N GLN A 37 -18.09 8.76 9.05
CA GLN A 37 -17.97 10.16 9.48
C GLN A 37 -17.62 11.10 8.32
N PRO A 38 -17.88 12.42 8.45
CA PRO A 38 -17.55 13.41 7.42
C PRO A 38 -16.04 13.49 7.08
N GLY A 39 -15.18 12.95 7.94
CA GLY A 39 -13.73 12.91 7.75
C GLY A 39 -13.20 11.62 7.11
N ALA A 40 -14.05 10.80 6.50
CA ALA A 40 -13.66 9.53 5.90
C ALA A 40 -12.57 9.73 4.82
N ARG A 41 -11.50 8.93 4.88
CA ARG A 41 -10.36 9.02 3.95
C ARG A 41 -9.97 7.64 3.46
N TYR A 42 -9.49 7.58 2.22
CA TYR A 42 -9.14 6.33 1.56
C TYR A 42 -7.79 6.47 0.87
N VAL A 43 -6.95 5.45 1.02
CA VAL A 43 -5.74 5.27 0.22
C VAL A 43 -5.71 3.86 -0.33
N VAL A 44 -5.19 3.72 -1.54
CA VAL A 44 -5.05 2.43 -2.23
C VAL A 44 -3.64 2.29 -2.73
N SER A 45 -3.12 1.07 -2.72
CA SER A 45 -1.80 0.76 -3.23
C SER A 45 -1.78 -0.59 -3.93
N GLY A 46 -0.91 -0.70 -4.91
CA GLY A 46 -0.60 -1.95 -5.60
C GLY A 46 0.90 -2.17 -5.63
N GLU A 47 1.30 -3.43 -5.58
CA GLU A 47 2.68 -3.85 -5.77
C GLU A 47 2.79 -5.07 -6.68
N ALA A 48 3.93 -5.19 -7.33
CA ALA A 48 4.32 -6.37 -8.08
C ALA A 48 5.79 -6.69 -7.77
N ARG A 49 6.05 -7.88 -7.26
CA ARG A 49 7.38 -8.43 -7.05
C ARG A 49 7.64 -9.56 -8.02
N TRP A 50 8.68 -9.43 -8.84
CA TRP A 50 9.10 -10.46 -9.78
C TRP A 50 10.51 -10.95 -9.45
N ARG A 51 10.62 -12.24 -9.10
CA ARG A 51 11.87 -12.98 -8.91
C ARG A 51 12.44 -13.50 -10.22
N PHE A 52 13.75 -13.38 -10.38
CA PHE A 52 14.53 -13.88 -11.51
C PHE A 52 15.85 -14.51 -11.04
N LEU A 53 16.61 -15.14 -11.95
CA LEU A 53 17.83 -15.90 -11.64
C LEU A 53 17.65 -16.96 -10.55
N GLY A 54 16.66 -17.84 -10.72
CA GLY A 54 16.42 -18.95 -9.78
C GLY A 54 15.84 -18.55 -8.43
N GLY A 55 15.38 -17.30 -8.29
CA GLY A 55 14.75 -16.81 -7.07
C GLY A 55 15.62 -15.88 -6.22
N ASN A 56 16.91 -15.75 -6.54
CA ASN A 56 17.88 -15.01 -5.71
C ASN A 56 17.80 -13.50 -5.87
N LEU A 57 17.32 -13.00 -7.01
CA LEU A 57 17.12 -11.58 -7.26
C LEU A 57 15.65 -11.29 -7.53
N TYR A 58 15.18 -10.11 -7.16
CA TYR A 58 13.85 -9.65 -7.54
C TYR A 58 13.83 -8.16 -7.89
N ALA A 59 12.86 -7.81 -8.73
CA ALA A 59 12.41 -6.46 -8.97
C ALA A 59 11.09 -6.26 -8.24
N LEU A 60 10.91 -5.06 -7.67
CA LEU A 60 9.69 -4.62 -7.02
C LEU A 60 9.23 -3.34 -7.71
N GLY A 61 7.96 -3.31 -8.12
CA GLY A 61 7.25 -2.09 -8.47
C GLY A 61 6.12 -1.88 -7.47
N GLN A 62 5.94 -0.64 -7.01
CA GLN A 62 4.86 -0.28 -6.10
C GLN A 62 4.32 1.10 -6.45
N GLY A 63 3.05 1.31 -6.22
CA GLY A 63 2.43 2.62 -6.42
C GLY A 63 1.08 2.71 -5.75
N GLY A 64 0.55 3.92 -5.66
CA GLY A 64 -0.73 4.12 -4.99
C GLY A 64 -1.04 5.59 -4.78
N THR A 65 -2.08 5.81 -3.98
CA THR A 65 -2.48 7.14 -3.52
C THR A 65 -1.96 7.39 -2.11
N LEU A 66 -1.84 8.67 -1.77
CA LEU A 66 -1.49 9.14 -0.43
C LEU A 66 -2.17 10.49 -0.19
N LEU A 67 -2.17 10.92 1.08
CA LEU A 67 -2.78 12.17 1.50
C LEU A 67 -1.71 13.03 2.18
N PHE A 68 -1.41 14.18 1.59
CA PHE A 68 -0.46 15.14 2.16
C PHE A 68 -1.16 16.06 3.15
N PRO A 69 -0.59 16.27 4.36
CA PRO A 69 -1.11 17.28 5.27
C PRO A 69 -0.89 18.68 4.69
N THR A 70 -1.86 19.58 4.91
CA THR A 70 -1.73 21.01 4.62
C THR A 70 -1.68 21.81 5.92
N PRO A 71 -1.07 23.01 5.92
CA PRO A 71 -1.08 23.90 7.09
C PRO A 71 -2.50 24.23 7.59
N GLU A 72 -3.48 24.26 6.69
CA GLU A 72 -4.89 24.56 6.97
C GLU A 72 -5.66 23.35 7.56
N GLY A 73 -5.00 22.20 7.73
CA GLY A 73 -5.59 20.98 8.28
C GLY A 73 -6.41 20.16 7.29
N THR A 74 -6.53 20.60 6.04
CA THR A 74 -7.11 19.79 4.96
C THR A 74 -6.10 18.77 4.44
N LEU A 75 -6.58 17.69 3.83
CA LEU A 75 -5.71 16.70 3.19
C LEU A 75 -5.72 16.92 1.68
N ARG A 76 -4.52 17.05 1.10
CA ARG A 76 -4.35 17.14 -0.35
C ARG A 76 -4.08 15.75 -0.93
N PRO A 77 -4.88 15.26 -1.88
CA PRO A 77 -4.61 14.01 -2.58
C PRO A 77 -3.26 14.04 -3.30
N GLY A 78 -2.61 12.88 -3.34
CA GLY A 78 -1.38 12.66 -4.09
C GLY A 78 -1.25 11.20 -4.52
N ALA A 79 -0.22 10.94 -5.31
CA ALA A 79 0.13 9.60 -5.76
C ALA A 79 1.63 9.38 -5.59
N PHE A 80 2.01 8.11 -5.51
CA PHE A 80 3.41 7.70 -5.53
C PHE A 80 3.61 6.55 -6.51
N ALA A 81 4.84 6.46 -7.01
CA ALA A 81 5.36 5.31 -7.72
C ALA A 81 6.78 5.07 -7.25
N ALA A 82 7.13 3.82 -7.02
CA ALA A 82 8.44 3.39 -6.57
C ALA A 82 8.82 2.11 -7.31
N VAL A 83 10.11 2.00 -7.64
CA VAL A 83 10.70 0.78 -8.19
C VAL A 83 11.97 0.46 -7.41
N GLY A 84 12.26 -0.82 -7.25
CA GLY A 84 13.42 -1.28 -6.51
C GLY A 84 13.90 -2.65 -7.00
N LEU A 85 15.14 -2.96 -6.66
CA LEU A 85 15.74 -4.27 -6.85
C LEU A 85 16.19 -4.79 -5.48
N GLY A 86 16.12 -6.10 -5.29
CA GLY A 86 16.55 -6.74 -4.06
C GLY A 86 17.04 -8.16 -4.31
N VAL A 87 17.60 -8.74 -3.26
CA VAL A 87 18.05 -10.13 -3.24
C VAL A 87 17.21 -10.90 -2.23
N ASP A 88 16.78 -12.11 -2.60
CA ASP A 88 16.14 -13.04 -1.69
C ASP A 88 17.19 -14.08 -1.28
N ASN A 89 17.44 -14.20 0.02
CA ASN A 89 18.18 -15.32 0.56
C ASN A 89 17.19 -16.46 0.83
N ALA A 90 16.65 -17.06 -0.24
CA ALA A 90 15.80 -18.22 -0.13
C ALA A 90 16.68 -19.43 0.23
N ARG A 91 16.55 -19.89 1.47
CA ARG A 91 17.24 -21.06 2.01
C ARG A 91 16.72 -22.36 1.39
#